data_AF-A0A6M3X605-F1
#
_entry.id   AF-A0A6M3X605-F1
#
_cell.length_a   1.000
_cell.length_b   1.000
_cell.length_c   1.000
_cell.angle_alpha   90.00
_cell.angle_beta   90.00
_cell.angle_gamma   90.00
#
_symmetry.space_group_name_H-M   'P 1'
#
loop_
_entity.id
_entity.type
_entity.pdbx_description
1 polymer ?
#
loop_
_entity_poly.entity_id
_entity_poly.type
_entity_poly.pdbx_seq_one_letter_code
_entity_poly.pdbx_strand_id
1 'polypeptide(L)' 'MNKPDDINHPAHYTQGKLECIDAIEGLELPFHEAQILKYIVRWRYKNGIQDLYKARWYLNRIIEKMEDNSVNT' A
#
# COMPACT_ATOMS: atom_id res chain seq x y z
N MET A 1 -6.64 31.48 7.01
CA MET A 1 -7.20 30.18 6.61
C MET A 1 -6.03 29.31 6.18
N ASN A 2 -5.61 28.35 7.01
CA ASN A 2 -4.63 27.34 6.60
C ASN A 2 -5.32 26.43 5.58
N LYS A 3 -4.78 26.36 4.36
CA LYS A 3 -5.14 25.29 3.43
C LYS A 3 -4.80 23.95 4.11
N PRO A 4 -5.67 22.93 4.01
CA PRO A 4 -5.25 21.58 4.37
C PRO A 4 -3.97 21.26 3.59
N ASP A 5 -2.95 20.81 4.31
CA ASP A 5 -1.68 20.41 3.71
C ASP A 5 -1.89 19.05 3.03
N ASP A 6 -2.42 19.10 1.80
CA ASP A 6 -2.66 17.92 0.97
C ASP A 6 -1.36 17.16 0.62
N ILE A 7 -0.19 17.76 0.89
CA ILE A 7 1.12 17.21 0.56
C ILE A 7 1.64 16.37 1.73
N ASN A 8 1.66 16.92 2.94
CA ASN A 8 2.21 16.23 4.12
C ASN A 8 1.15 15.45 4.89
N HIS A 9 -0.12 15.86 4.84
CA HIS A 9 -1.24 15.20 5.54
C HIS A 9 -2.49 15.08 4.66
N PRO A 10 -2.42 14.43 3.50
CA PRO A 10 -3.59 14.16 2.68
C PRO A 10 -4.68 13.43 3.48
N ALA A 11 -5.87 14.03 3.60
CA ALA A 11 -7.00 13.53 4.39
C ALA A 11 -7.47 12.10 4.04
N HIS A 12 -7.02 11.57 2.91
CA HIS A 12 -7.31 10.23 2.42
C HIS A 12 -6.26 9.16 2.81
N TYR A 13 -5.24 9.54 3.59
CA TYR A 13 -4.30 8.63 4.26
C TYR A 13 -4.39 8.69 5.79
N THR A 14 -5.02 9.72 6.36
CA THR A 14 -5.08 10.01 7.80
C THR A 14 -6.30 9.40 8.52
N GLN A 15 -6.71 8.16 8.21
CA GLN A 15 -7.75 7.46 9.00
C GLN A 15 -7.12 6.45 9.96
N GLY A 16 -6.74 6.95 11.14
CA GLY A 16 -6.04 6.24 12.20
C GLY A 16 -4.99 7.17 12.84
N LYS A 17 -4.40 6.78 13.98
CA LYS A 17 -3.25 7.51 14.56
C LYS A 17 -1.94 7.27 13.79
N LEU A 18 -1.98 6.48 12.72
CA LEU A 18 -0.83 5.96 12.01
C LEU A 18 -1.01 6.23 10.52
N GLU A 19 -0.11 7.02 9.94
CA GLU A 19 -0.12 7.25 8.51
C GLU A 19 0.37 6.00 7.77
N CYS A 20 -0.09 5.81 6.53
CA CYS A 20 0.38 4.70 5.70
C CYS A 20 1.91 4.74 5.50
N ILE A 21 2.49 5.94 5.41
CA ILE A 21 3.94 6.11 5.25
C ILE A 21 4.69 5.67 6.51
N ASP A 22 4.20 6.03 7.70
CA ASP A 22 4.80 5.62 8.98
C ASP A 22 4.82 4.09 9.11
N ALA A 23 3.74 3.43 8.68
CA ALA A 23 3.67 1.97 8.68
C ALA A 23 4.65 1.33 7.68
N ILE A 24 4.83 1.92 6.49
CA ILE A 24 5.78 1.43 5.48
C ILE A 24 7.22 1.60 5.97
N GLU A 25 7.55 2.76 6.53
CA GLU A 25 8.90 3.06 7.03
C GLU A 25 9.20 2.26 8.31
N GLY A 26 8.27 2.21 9.26
CA GLY A 26 8.46 1.51 10.54
C GLY A 26 8.53 -0.02 10.44
N LEU A 27 7.94 -0.62 9.40
CA LEU A 27 8.04 -2.05 9.11
C LEU A 27 9.08 -2.36 8.02
N GLU A 28 9.79 -1.36 7.51
CA GLU A 28 10.77 -1.47 6.42
C GLU A 28 10.23 -2.25 5.20
N LEU A 29 8.98 -1.98 4.83
CA LEU A 29 8.32 -2.78 3.79
C LEU A 29 8.98 -2.56 2.41
N PRO A 30 9.41 -3.63 1.71
CA PRO A 30 9.89 -3.53 0.35
C PRO A 30 8.78 -3.08 -0.60
N PHE A 31 9.18 -2.62 -1.78
CA PHE A 31 8.32 -1.91 -2.72
C PHE A 31 6.95 -2.58 -2.96
N HIS A 32 6.91 -3.89 -3.21
CA HIS A 32 5.65 -4.58 -3.53
C HIS A 32 4.70 -4.60 -2.33
N GLU A 33 5.20 -4.87 -1.12
CA GLU A 33 4.42 -4.86 0.13
C GLU A 33 3.95 -3.45 0.50
N ALA A 34 4.80 -2.44 0.32
CA ALA A 34 4.43 -1.04 0.51
C ALA A 34 3.27 -0.62 -0.42
N GLN A 35 3.30 -1.04 -1.69
CA GLN A 35 2.20 -0.78 -2.62
C GLN A 35 0.91 -1.50 -2.21
N ILE A 36 1.01 -2.75 -1.76
CA ILE A 36 -0.15 -3.51 -1.25
C ILE A 36 -0.79 -2.77 -0.07
N LEU A 37 -0.02 -2.41 0.94
CA LEU A 37 -0.52 -1.68 2.11
C LEU A 37 -1.19 -0.38 1.70
N LYS A 38 -0.54 0.43 0.85
CA LYS A 38 -1.08 1.67 0.30
C LYS A 38 -2.46 1.47 -0.34
N TYR A 39 -2.67 0.42 -1.12
CA TYR A 39 -3.96 0.16 -1.77
C TYR A 39 -5.01 -0.38 -0.78
N ILE A 40 -4.61 -1.21 0.19
CA ILE A 40 -5.49 -1.75 1.23
C ILE A 40 -6.01 -0.68 2.19
N VAL A 41 -5.23 0.36 2.49
CA VAL A 41 -5.72 1.47 3.32
C VAL A 41 -6.57 2.46 2.53
N ARG A 42 -6.31 2.61 1.22
CA ARG A 42 -6.91 3.67 0.38
C ARG A 42 -8.25 3.32 -0.26
N TRP A 43 -8.56 2.03 -0.45
CA TRP A 43 -9.66 1.61 -1.33
C TRP A 43 -11.03 2.18 -0.93
N ARG A 44 -11.31 2.33 0.38
CA ARG A 44 -12.61 2.87 0.85
C ARG A 44 -12.81 4.36 0.53
N TYR A 45 -11.74 5.08 0.18
CA TYR A 45 -11.73 6.55 0.13
C TYR A 45 -11.39 7.13 -1.24
N LYS A 46 -10.77 6.35 -2.15
CA LYS A 46 -10.33 6.86 -3.46
C LYS A 46 -10.90 6.10 -4.65
N ASN A 47 -10.46 4.86 -4.87
CA ASN A 47 -10.77 4.14 -6.12
C ASN A 47 -11.59 2.84 -5.92
N GLY A 48 -12.10 2.58 -4.71
CA GLY A 48 -12.91 1.39 -4.45
C GLY A 48 -12.21 0.10 -4.82
N ILE A 49 -12.95 -0.80 -5.47
CA ILE A 49 -12.48 -2.12 -5.89
C ILE A 49 -11.24 -2.07 -6.81
N GLN A 50 -11.02 -0.97 -7.54
CA GLN A 50 -9.85 -0.84 -8.41
C GLN A 50 -8.54 -0.87 -7.61
N ASP A 51 -8.51 -0.30 -6.40
CA ASP A 51 -7.33 -0.38 -5.54
C ASP A 51 -7.14 -1.81 -5.01
N LEU A 52 -8.21 -2.56 -4.75
CA LEU A 52 -8.12 -3.99 -4.38
C LEU A 52 -7.51 -4.83 -5.52
N TYR A 53 -7.87 -4.56 -6.77
CA TYR A 53 -7.24 -5.23 -7.91
C TYR A 53 -5.75 -4.88 -8.06
N LYS A 54 -5.36 -3.63 -7.76
CA LYS A 54 -3.94 -3.24 -7.72
C LYS A 54 -3.20 -3.97 -6.61
N ALA A 55 -3.76 -4.05 -5.40
CA ALA A 55 -3.18 -4.82 -4.31
C ALA A 55 -2.96 -6.28 -4.70
N ARG A 56 -3.99 -6.94 -5.28
CA ARG A 56 -3.88 -8.32 -5.79
C ARG A 56 -2.77 -8.47 -6.82
N TRP A 57 -2.63 -7.53 -7.74
CA TRP A 57 -1.59 -7.58 -8.78
C TRP A 57 -0.17 -7.56 -8.21
N TYR A 58 0.09 -6.78 -7.15
CA TYR A 58 1.38 -6.78 -6.47
C TYR A 58 1.59 -8.06 -5.66
N LEU A 59 0.54 -8.55 -5.00
CA LEU A 59 0.60 -9.81 -4.23
C LEU A 59 0.92 -11.00 -5.15
N ASN A 60 0.27 -11.09 -6.30
CA ASN A 60 0.52 -12.15 -7.28
C ASN A 60 2.00 -12.19 -7.72
N ARG A 61 2.64 -11.04 -7.94
CA ARG A 61 4.08 -10.99 -8.28
C ARG A 61 4.98 -11.53 -7.18
N ILE A 62 4.62 -11.28 -5.92
CA ILE A 62 5.38 -11.81 -4.78
C ILE A 62 5.26 -13.33 -4.79
N ILE A 63 4.05 -13.85 -4.96
CA ILE A 63 3.77 -15.29 -5.04
C ILE A 63 4.52 -15.92 -6.21
N GLU A 64 4.40 -15.38 -7.43
CA GLU A 64 5.10 -15.86 -8.63
C GLU A 64 6.61 -15.97 -8.40
N LYS A 65 7.24 -14.94 -7.82
CA LYS A 65 8.68 -14.98 -7.50
C LYS A 65 9.04 -16.06 -6.48
N MET A 66 8.20 -16.28 -5.48
CA MET A 66 8.43 -17.30 -4.46
C MET A 66 8.26 -18.70 -5.04
N GLU A 67 7.26 -18.91 -5.90
CA GLU A 67 7.06 -20.16 -6.63
C GLU A 67 8.22 -20.43 -7.59
N ASP A 68 8.66 -19.45 -8.38
CA ASP A 68 9.79 -19.57 -9.31
C ASP A 68 11.10 -19.92 -8.59
N ASN A 69 11.36 -19.31 -7.42
CA ASN A 69 12.53 -19.64 -6.61
C ASN A 69 12.47 -21.08 -6.06
N SER A 70 11.27 -21.57 -5.75
CA SER A 70 11.06 -22.92 -5.23
C SER A 70 11.25 -24.01 -6.28
N VAL A 71 11.14 -23.67 -7.58
CA VAL A 71 11.35 -24.62 -8.70
C VAL A 71 12.83 -24.72 -9.11
N ASN A 72 13.66 -23.75 -8.73
CA ASN A 72 15.07 -23.66 -9.12
C ASN A 72 16.07 -24.05 -8.01
N THR A 73 15.60 -24.65 -6.91
CA THR A 73 16.43 -25.14 -5.79
C THR A 73 16.20 -26.63 -5.58
#